data_AF-A0A3B0RVX4-F1
#
_entry.id   AF-A0A3B0RVX4-F1
#
_cell.length_a   1.000
_cell.length_b   1.000
_cell.length_c   1.000
_cell.angle_alpha   90.00
_cell.angle_beta   90.00
_cell.angle_gamma   90.00
#
_symmetry.space_group_name_H-M   'P 1'
#
loop_
_entity.id
_entity.type
_entity.pdbx_description
1 polymer ?
#
loop_
_entity_poly.entity_id
_entity_poly.type
_entity_poly.pdbx_seq_one_letter_code
_entity_poly.pdbx_strand_id
1 'polypeptide(L)'
;MKGRTIALDHLNGLPAAALMVDGRLNDLLLSNDAPRPGAIYRAIADRPVKGQGGMFVRTPDGPGFLRQTKGLAPGDSLLVQITGY
;
A
#
# COMPACT_ATOMS: atom_id res chain seq x y z
N MET A 1 11.77 29.06 13.28
CA MET A 1 11.77 28.81 11.82
C MET A 1 10.44 29.27 11.28
N LYS A 2 10.39 29.95 10.12
CA LYS A 2 9.14 30.19 9.39
C LYS A 2 9.11 29.26 8.17
N GLY A 3 7.96 28.67 7.88
CA GLY A 3 7.74 27.84 6.70
C GLY A 3 7.61 26.34 6.97
N ARG A 4 7.62 25.56 5.88
CA ARG A 4 7.41 24.11 5.87
C ARG A 4 8.70 23.41 5.48
N THR A 5 9.06 22.36 6.20
CA THR A 5 10.24 21.54 5.91
C THR A 5 9.90 20.08 6.10
N ILE A 6 10.38 19.23 5.19
CA ILE A 6 10.35 17.77 5.37
C ILE A 6 11.77 17.37 5.81
N ALA A 7 11.89 16.87 7.04
CA ALA A 7 13.13 16.30 7.54
C ALA A 7 13.10 14.78 7.34
N LEU A 8 14.14 14.24 6.69
CA LEU A 8 14.29 12.81 6.44
C LEU A 8 15.46 12.30 7.27
N ASP A 9 15.23 11.29 8.11
CA ASP A 9 16.27 10.69 8.95
C ASP A 9 15.84 9.28 9.40
N HIS A 10 16.55 8.69 10.36
CA HIS A 10 16.19 7.43 11.01
C HIS A 10 15.80 7.66 12.46
N LEU A 11 14.68 7.07 12.89
CA LEU A 11 14.25 7.02 14.27
C LEU A 11 14.37 5.57 14.77
N ASN A 12 15.22 5.33 15.77
CA ASN A 12 15.53 3.98 16.27
C ASN A 12 15.95 3.00 15.16
N GLY A 13 16.68 3.50 14.15
CA GLY A 13 17.13 2.72 12.99
C GLY A 13 16.09 2.57 11.87
N LEU A 14 14.86 3.05 12.05
CA LEU A 14 13.82 3.01 11.00
C LEU A 14 13.79 4.31 10.20
N PRO A 15 13.79 4.27 8.85
CA PRO A 15 13.61 5.47 8.04
C PRO A 15 12.33 6.22 8.40
N ALA A 16 12.42 7.53 8.55
CA ALA A 16 11.35 8.40 8.99
C ALA A 16 11.33 9.72 8.19
N ALA A 17 10.14 10.28 8.03
CA ALA A 17 9.92 11.58 7.43
C ALA A 17 9.04 12.43 8.35
N ALA A 18 9.56 13.58 8.80
CA ALA A 18 8.84 14.52 9.66
C ALA A 18 8.46 15.79 8.89
N LEU A 19 7.18 16.16 8.93
CA LEU A 19 6.72 17.46 8.45
C LEU A 19 6.83 18.47 9.59
N MET A 20 7.71 19.45 9.42
CA MET A 20 7.88 20.58 10.33
C MET A 20 7.16 21.81 9.77
N VAL A 21 6.35 22.47 10.61
CA VAL A 21 5.67 23.72 10.29
C VAL A 21 6.00 24.74 11.37
N ASP A 22 6.63 25.85 10.97
CA ASP A 22 7.05 26.94 11.85
C ASP A 22 7.85 26.49 13.10
N GLY A 23 8.71 25.48 12.89
CA GLY A 23 9.56 24.90 13.95
C GLY A 23 8.85 23.91 14.87
N ARG A 24 7.61 23.51 14.58
CA ARG A 24 6.86 22.48 15.33
C ARG A 24 6.64 21.25 14.47
N LEU A 25 6.69 20.07 15.08
CA LEU A 25 6.30 18.82 14.43
C LEU A 25 4.81 18.86 14.12
N ASN A 26 4.44 18.67 12.86
CA ASN A 26 3.06 18.65 12.40
C ASN A 26 2.61 17.24 11.99
N ASP A 27 3.50 16.46 11.37
CA ASP A 27 3.22 15.07 10.99
C ASP A 27 4.52 14.24 11.02
N LEU A 28 4.39 12.93 11.20
CA LEU A 28 5.50 11.97 11.25
C LEU A 28 5.10 10.67 10.56
N LEU A 29 5.83 10.31 9.52
CA LEU A 29 5.70 9.03 8.83
C LEU A 29 6.90 8.15 9.13
N LEU A 30 6.65 6.94 9.63
CA LEU A 30 7.65 5.91 9.84
C LEU A 30 7.55 4.87 8.73
N SER A 31 8.70 4.44 8.22
CA SER A 31 8.75 3.35 7.27
C SER A 31 8.38 2.04 7.95
N ASN A 32 7.65 1.19 7.23
CA ASN A 32 7.38 -0.20 7.58
C ASN A 32 7.56 -1.08 6.33
N ASP A 33 7.59 -2.39 6.54
CA ASP A 33 7.76 -3.38 5.47
C ASP A 33 6.44 -3.74 4.78
N ALA A 34 5.31 -3.18 5.26
CA ALA A 34 4.02 -3.43 4.66
C ALA A 34 3.88 -2.64 3.34
N PRO A 35 3.29 -3.25 2.30
CA PRO A 35 2.92 -2.53 1.10
C PRO A 35 2.03 -1.32 1.40
N ARG A 36 2.35 -0.18 0.78
CA ARG A 36 1.59 1.06 0.99
C ARG A 36 0.44 1.17 -0.03
N PRO A 37 -0.67 1.84 0.33
CA PRO A 37 -1.61 2.34 -0.65
C PRO A 37 -0.89 3.05 -1.77
N GLY A 38 -1.21 2.70 -3.00
CA GLY A 38 -0.52 3.16 -4.19
C GLY A 38 0.49 2.16 -4.77
N ALA A 39 0.97 1.18 -4.00
CA ALA A 39 1.85 0.12 -4.52
C ALA A 39 1.16 -0.67 -5.64
N ILE A 40 1.89 -0.95 -6.72
CA ILE A 40 1.38 -1.64 -7.90
C ILE A 40 2.07 -3.01 -8.01
N TYR A 41 1.27 -4.06 -8.20
CA TYR A 41 1.76 -5.40 -8.47
C TYR A 41 1.28 -5.91 -9.81
N ARG A 42 2.09 -6.78 -10.41
CA ARG A 42 1.59 -7.80 -11.31
C ARG A 42 1.13 -8.99 -10.47
N ALA A 43 -0.18 -9.07 -10.23
CA ALA A 43 -0.78 -10.15 -9.47
C ALA A 43 -1.24 -11.29 -10.38
N ILE A 44 -1.54 -12.43 -9.77
CA ILE A 44 -2.20 -13.58 -10.41
C ILE A 44 -3.55 -13.81 -9.76
N ALA A 45 -4.61 -13.86 -10.56
CA ALA A 45 -5.95 -14.24 -10.13
C ALA A 45 -5.92 -15.66 -9.51
N ASP A 46 -6.42 -15.79 -8.29
CA ASP A 46 -6.41 -17.05 -7.55
C ASP A 46 -7.80 -17.70 -7.56
N ARG A 47 -8.70 -17.26 -6.67
CA ARG A 47 -10.02 -17.87 -6.52
C ARG A 47 -11.12 -16.84 -6.29
N PRO A 48 -12.29 -17.01 -6.91
CA PRO A 48 -13.45 -16.17 -6.61
C PRO A 48 -13.98 -16.45 -5.20
N VAL A 49 -14.45 -15.41 -4.54
CA VAL A 49 -15.09 -15.49 -3.21
C VAL A 49 -16.58 -15.31 -3.39
N LYS A 50 -17.29 -16.44 -3.56
CA LYS A 50 -18.75 -16.45 -3.69
C LYS A 50 -19.40 -15.75 -2.49
N GLY A 51 -20.40 -14.91 -2.75
CA GLY A 51 -21.11 -14.13 -1.73
C GLY A 51 -20.44 -12.82 -1.31
N GLN A 52 -19.13 -12.65 -1.52
CA GLN A 52 -18.41 -11.40 -1.19
C GLN A 52 -18.16 -10.47 -2.40
N GLY A 53 -18.47 -10.93 -3.61
CA GLY A 53 -18.38 -10.10 -4.81
C GLY A 53 -16.96 -9.76 -5.26
N GLY A 54 -15.98 -10.60 -4.93
CA GLY A 54 -14.59 -10.40 -5.30
C GLY A 54 -13.80 -11.70 -5.48
N MET A 55 -12.49 -11.56 -5.60
CA MET A 55 -11.55 -12.63 -5.89
C MET A 55 -10.26 -12.42 -5.09
N PHE A 56 -9.69 -13.50 -4.57
CA PHE A 56 -8.33 -13.45 -4.06
C PHE A 56 -7.34 -13.39 -5.22
N VAL A 57 -6.30 -12.59 -5.06
CA VAL A 57 -5.16 -12.51 -5.98
C VAL A 57 -3.89 -12.78 -5.21
N ARG A 58 -2.89 -13.39 -5.86
CA ARG A 58 -1.56 -13.58 -5.27
C ARG A 58 -0.66 -12.43 -5.69
N THR A 59 0.00 -11.81 -4.71
CA THR A 59 1.05 -10.80 -4.89
C THR A 59 2.34 -11.29 -4.22
N PRO A 60 3.51 -10.68 -4.52
CA PRO A 60 4.76 -11.02 -3.84
C PRO A 60 4.70 -10.87 -2.31
N ASP A 61 3.90 -9.91 -1.83
CA ASP A 61 3.80 -9.58 -0.40
C ASP A 61 2.59 -10.25 0.28
N GLY A 62 1.94 -11.20 -0.41
CA GLY A 62 0.85 -12.01 0.14
C GLY A 62 -0.45 -11.95 -0.67
N PRO A 63 -1.53 -12.57 -0.16
CA PRO A 63 -2.83 -12.58 -0.82
C PRO A 63 -3.51 -11.20 -0.71
N GLY A 64 -4.02 -10.71 -1.83
CA GLY A 64 -4.87 -9.51 -1.89
C GLY A 64 -6.33 -9.87 -2.20
N PHE A 65 -7.24 -8.94 -1.92
CA PHE A 65 -8.65 -9.05 -2.32
C PHE A 65 -8.99 -8.03 -3.40
N LEU A 66 -9.42 -8.52 -4.56
CA LEU A 66 -9.83 -7.70 -5.69
C LEU A 66 -11.36 -7.66 -5.80
N ARG A 67 -11.90 -6.45 -5.87
CA ARG A 67 -13.32 -6.20 -6.19
C ARG A 67 -13.52 -6.08 -7.70
N GLN A 68 -14.77 -6.17 -8.16
CA GLN A 68 -15.14 -5.95 -9.57
C GLN A 68 -14.44 -6.91 -10.55
N THR A 69 -14.48 -8.21 -10.25
CA THR A 69 -13.71 -9.25 -10.97
C THR A 69 -14.46 -9.82 -12.18
N LYS A 70 -15.34 -9.04 -12.80
CA LYS A 70 -16.16 -9.49 -13.93
C LYS A 70 -15.23 -9.77 -15.13
N GLY A 71 -15.28 -11.00 -15.64
CA GLY A 71 -14.48 -11.42 -16.79
C GLY A 71 -13.06 -11.90 -16.45
N LEU A 72 -12.70 -12.01 -15.16
CA LEU A 72 -11.44 -12.61 -14.74
C LEU A 72 -11.60 -14.11 -14.46
N ALA A 73 -10.64 -14.91 -14.92
CA ALA A 73 -10.50 -16.32 -14.62
C ALA A 73 -9.31 -16.57 -13.67
N PRO A 74 -9.37 -17.63 -12.84
CA PRO A 74 -8.19 -18.12 -12.13
C PRO A 74 -7.00 -18.32 -13.07
N GLY A 75 -5.83 -17.80 -12.68
CA GLY A 75 -4.60 -17.85 -13.46
C GLY A 75 -4.31 -16.60 -14.30
N ASP A 76 -5.29 -15.72 -14.52
CA ASP A 76 -5.08 -14.47 -15.24
C ASP A 76 -4.04 -13.60 -14.53
N SER A 77 -3.17 -12.95 -15.32
CA SER A 77 -2.22 -11.97 -14.80
C SER A 77 -2.75 -10.56 -15.03
N LEU A 78 -2.71 -9.73 -13.99
CA LEU A 78 -3.30 -8.40 -13.99
C LEU A 78 -2.46 -7.42 -13.15
N LEU A 79 -2.47 -6.16 -13.57
CA LEU A 79 -1.94 -5.08 -12.75
C LEU A 79 -2.99 -4.69 -11.72
N VAL A 80 -2.58 -4.65 -10.46
CA VAL A 80 -3.43 -4.24 -9.33
C VAL A 80 -2.71 -3.18 -8.51
N GLN A 81 -3.49 -2.33 -7.86
CA GLN A 81 -2.98 -1.30 -6.95
C GLN A 81 -3.56 -1.52 -5.56
N ILE A 82 -2.72 -1.39 -4.53
CA ILE A 82 -3.20 -1.39 -3.15
C ILE A 82 -3.97 -0.11 -2.89
N THR A 83 -5.18 -0.26 -2.34
CA THR A 83 -6.09 0.85 -2.04
C THR A 83 -6.23 1.13 -0.54
N GLY A 84 -5.74 0.26 0.33
CA GLY A 84 -5.84 0.40 1.78
C GLY A 84 -4.87 -0.51 2.55
N TYR A 85 -4.74 -0.26 3.85
CA TYR A 85 -3.96 -1.07 4.81
C TYR A 85 -4.80 -2.22 5.39
#